data_AF-A0A316SGQ6-F1
#
_entry.id   AF-A0A316SGQ6-F1
#
_cell.length_a   1.000
_cell.length_b   1.000
_cell.length_c   1.000
_cell.angle_alpha   90.00
_cell.angle_beta   90.00
_cell.angle_gamma   90.00
#
_symmetry.space_group_name_H-M   'P 1'
#
loop_
_entity.id
_entity.type
_entity.pdbx_description
1 polymer ?
#
loop_
_entity_poly.entity_id
_entity_poly.type
_entity_poly.pdbx_seq_one_letter_code
_entity_poly.pdbx_strand_id
1 'polypeptide(L)' 'MGDYLNPLLPRFEKLKKSKVLIELKYDKSAESAITQIKEKNYLQLFKAYKGEVLLVGINYSKDTKTHQCIIERAQS' A
#
# COMPACT_ATOMS: atom_id res chain seq x y z
N MET A 1 15.62 42.11 -9.21
CA MET A 1 14.64 41.94 -8.11
C MET A 1 14.01 40.58 -8.32
N GLY A 2 14.73 39.48 -8.09
CA GLY A 2 15.35 39.07 -6.84
C GLY A 2 14.79 37.68 -6.59
N ASP A 3 15.41 36.68 -7.21
CA ASP A 3 15.14 35.26 -6.96
C ASP A 3 15.44 34.96 -5.50
N TYR A 4 14.42 35.04 -4.65
CA TYR A 4 14.46 34.50 -3.30
C TYR A 4 13.75 33.14 -3.27
N LEU A 5 14.28 32.20 -4.04
CA LEU A 5 14.04 30.78 -3.82
C LEU A 5 15.24 30.22 -3.04
N ASN A 6 14.99 29.95 -1.76
CA ASN A 6 15.94 29.42 -0.79
C ASN A 6 16.65 28.14 -1.33
N PRO A 7 17.98 28.12 -1.49
CA PRO A 7 18.72 27.02 -2.12
C PRO A 7 19.01 25.82 -1.19
N LEU A 8 18.49 25.79 0.05
CA LEU A 8 18.84 24.75 1.04
C LEU A 8 17.73 23.76 1.39
N LEU A 9 16.59 23.78 0.70
CA LEU A 9 15.70 22.62 0.75
C LEU A 9 16.09 21.68 -0.39
N PRO A 10 16.61 20.46 -0.09
CA PRO A 10 16.73 19.45 -1.13
C PRO A 10 15.33 19.29 -1.70
N ARG A 11 15.22 19.60 -2.98
CA ARG A 11 14.04 19.33 -3.79
C ARG A 11 13.80 17.85 -3.61
N PHE A 12 12.91 17.49 -2.67
CA PHE A 12 12.52 16.12 -2.41
C PHE A 12 12.17 15.57 -3.78
N GLU A 13 13.08 14.77 -4.34
CA GLU A 13 12.84 13.97 -5.52
C GLU A 13 11.44 13.45 -5.36
N LYS A 14 10.56 13.84 -6.29
CA LYS A 14 9.11 13.71 -6.22
C LYS A 14 8.81 12.26 -5.88
N LEU A 15 8.73 11.94 -4.57
CA LEU A 15 8.68 10.56 -4.09
C LEU A 15 7.54 9.93 -4.87
N LYS A 16 7.83 8.89 -5.66
CA LYS A 16 6.78 8.10 -6.32
C LYS A 16 5.89 7.62 -5.18
N LYS A 17 4.77 8.33 -4.94
CA LYS A 17 3.90 8.07 -3.80
C LYS A 17 3.11 6.82 -4.12
N SER A 18 3.66 5.65 -3.81
CA SER A 18 2.93 4.39 -3.93
C SER A 18 1.63 4.50 -3.14
N LYS A 19 0.53 4.01 -3.73
CA LYS A 19 -0.74 3.89 -3.03
C LYS A 19 -0.75 2.57 -2.28
N VAL A 20 -1.52 2.51 -1.20
CA VAL A 20 -1.63 1.28 -0.39
C VAL A 20 -3.08 0.88 -0.32
N LEU A 21 -3.34 -0.40 -0.57
CA LEU A 21 -4.64 -1.04 -0.36
C LEU A 21 -4.46 -2.09 0.72
N ILE A 22 -5.14 -1.89 1.86
CA ILE A 22 -5.03 -2.75 3.04
C ILE A 22 -6.31 -3.54 3.22
N GLU A 23 -6.20 -4.84 3.47
CA GLU A 23 -7.29 -5.70 3.96
C GLU A 23 -6.88 -6.30 5.30
N LEU A 24 -7.77 -6.17 6.29
CA LEU A 24 -7.55 -6.63 7.66
C LEU A 24 -8.37 -7.88 7.95
N LYS A 25 -7.76 -8.83 8.65
CA LYS A 25 -8.40 -10.07 9.11
C LYS A 25 -8.21 -10.29 10.60
N TYR A 26 -9.24 -10.90 11.19
CA TYR A 26 -9.21 -11.46 12.52
C TYR A 26 -9.35 -12.98 12.41
N ASP A 27 -8.42 -13.70 13.02
CA ASP A 27 -8.42 -15.16 13.14
C ASP A 27 -8.53 -15.92 11.81
N LYS A 28 -7.83 -15.42 10.79
CA LYS A 28 -7.65 -16.11 9.50
C LYS A 28 -6.16 -16.14 9.15
N SER A 29 -5.80 -15.64 7.96
CA SER A 29 -4.42 -15.53 7.50
C SER A 29 -4.21 -14.26 6.67
N ALA A 30 -2.98 -13.76 6.60
CA ALA A 30 -2.62 -12.62 5.77
C ALA A 30 -2.81 -12.93 4.27
N GLU A 31 -2.61 -14.19 3.86
CA GLU A 31 -2.84 -14.67 2.49
C GLU A 31 -4.31 -14.53 2.12
N SER A 32 -5.23 -14.89 3.02
CA SER A 32 -6.67 -14.74 2.77
C SER A 32 -7.08 -13.28 2.54
N ALA A 33 -6.37 -12.33 3.15
CA ALA A 33 -6.58 -10.90 2.94
C ALA A 33 -6.11 -10.47 1.53
N ILE A 34 -4.92 -10.90 1.11
CA ILE A 34 -4.39 -10.66 -0.24
C ILE A 34 -5.29 -11.29 -1.31
N THR A 35 -5.73 -12.53 -1.12
CA THR A 35 -6.63 -13.23 -2.04
C THR A 35 -7.94 -12.45 -2.18
N GLN A 36 -8.54 -11.99 -1.07
CA GLN A 36 -9.76 -11.20 -1.13
C GLN A 36 -9.56 -9.89 -1.90
N ILE A 37 -8.43 -9.19 -1.72
CA ILE A 37 -8.12 -7.98 -2.49
C ILE A 37 -8.16 -8.26 -4.00
N LYS A 38 -7.54 -9.37 -4.42
CA LYS A 38 -7.46 -9.79 -5.83
C LYS A 38 -8.83 -10.22 -6.37
N GLU A 39 -9.57 -11.06 -5.64
CA GLU A 39 -10.89 -11.57 -6.03
C GLU A 39 -11.94 -10.46 -6.15
N LYS A 40 -11.93 -9.49 -5.23
CA LYS A 40 -12.83 -8.33 -5.30
C LYS A 40 -12.39 -7.30 -6.33
N ASN A 41 -11.22 -7.50 -6.96
CA ASN A 41 -10.68 -6.66 -8.01
C ASN A 41 -10.61 -5.17 -7.60
N TYR A 42 -10.24 -4.90 -6.34
CA TYR A 42 -10.13 -3.53 -5.82
C TYR A 42 -9.02 -2.74 -6.50
N LEU A 43 -8.07 -3.40 -7.18
CA LEU A 43 -7.10 -2.75 -8.07
C LEU A 43 -7.78 -1.87 -9.13
N GLN A 44 -9.03 -2.16 -9.52
CA GLN A 44 -9.78 -1.31 -10.44
C GLN A 44 -9.95 0.14 -9.96
N LEU A 45 -10.01 0.37 -8.64
CA LEU A 45 -10.08 1.71 -8.05
C LEU A 45 -8.86 2.56 -8.41
N PHE A 46 -7.76 1.94 -8.85
CA PHE A 46 -6.52 2.58 -9.21
C PHE A 46 -6.22 2.59 -10.70
N LYS A 47 -7.14 2.18 -11.59
CA LYS A 47 -6.91 2.13 -13.06
C LYS A 47 -6.37 3.42 -13.68
N ALA A 48 -6.77 4.59 -13.18
CA ALA A 48 -6.30 5.88 -13.68
C ALA A 48 -4.96 6.33 -13.08
N TYR A 49 -4.47 5.61 -12.07
CA TYR A 49 -3.22 5.87 -11.39
C TYR A 49 -2.08 5.16 -12.14
N LYS A 50 -1.02 5.89 -12.48
CA LYS A 50 0.13 5.37 -13.24
C LYS A 50 1.33 5.09 -12.35
N GLY A 51 1.10 4.52 -11.18
CA GLY A 51 2.15 4.24 -10.20
C GLY A 51 1.93 2.91 -9.50
N GLU A 52 2.86 2.57 -8.61
CA GLU A 52 2.79 1.32 -7.86
C GLU A 52 1.67 1.37 -6.80
N VAL A 53 0.94 0.28 -6.70
CA VAL A 53 0.01 0.01 -5.61
C VAL A 53 0.57 -1.14 -4.78
N LEU A 54 0.70 -0.91 -3.47
CA LEU A 54 1.05 -1.95 -2.50
C LEU A 54 -0.24 -2.60 -2.00
N LEU A 55 -0.36 -3.91 -2.17
CA LEU A 55 -1.43 -4.70 -1.60
C LEU A 55 -0.93 -5.26 -0.27
N VAL A 56 -1.66 -4.98 0.80
CA VAL A 56 -1.23 -5.31 2.16
C VAL A 56 -2.32 -6.14 2.83
N GLY A 57 -2.00 -7.40 3.11
CA GLY A 57 -2.86 -8.28 3.88
C GLY A 57 -2.34 -8.39 5.30
N ILE A 58 -3.14 -8.02 6.30
CA ILE A 58 -2.78 -8.15 7.72
C ILE A 58 -3.79 -9.07 8.40
N ASN A 59 -3.29 -9.97 9.22
CA ASN A 59 -4.11 -10.83 10.05
C ASN A 59 -3.64 -10.78 11.50
N TYR A 60 -4.59 -10.77 12.44
CA TYR A 60 -4.33 -11.04 13.84
C TYR A 60 -4.87 -12.44 14.20
N SER A 61 -4.02 -13.31 14.75
CA SER A 61 -4.44 -14.64 15.23
C SER A 61 -4.87 -14.54 16.70
N LYS A 62 -6.09 -15.00 17.02
CA LYS A 62 -6.58 -14.92 18.40
C LYS A 62 -5.92 -15.94 19.33
N ASP A 63 -5.45 -17.04 18.77
CA ASP A 63 -4.87 -18.16 19.53
C ASP A 63 -3.41 -17.87 19.88
N THR A 64 -2.63 -17.43 18.89
CA THR A 64 -1.20 -17.12 19.10
C THR A 64 -0.95 -15.68 19.57
N LYS A 65 -1.98 -14.80 19.48
CA LYS A 65 -1.87 -13.35 19.72
C LYS A 65 -0.85 -12.65 18.81
N THR A 66 -0.52 -13.25 17.67
CA THR A 66 0.47 -12.72 16.72
C THR A 66 -0.18 -12.03 15.53
N HIS A 67 0.58 -11.14 14.90
CA HIS A 67 0.21 -10.51 13.64
C HIS A 67 0.98 -11.13 12.49
N GLN A 68 0.30 -11.37 11.38
CA GLN A 68 0.88 -11.75 10.09
C GLN A 68 0.69 -10.59 9.12
N CYS A 69 1.69 -10.34 8.29
CA CYS A 69 1.65 -9.28 7.28
C CYS A 69 2.26 -9.80 5.98
N ILE A 70 1.53 -9.63 4.88
CA ILE A 70 2.03 -9.86 3.53
C ILE A 70 1.88 -8.57 2.74
N ILE A 71 2.94 -8.21 2.01
CA ILE A 71 2.98 -7.05 1.14
C ILE A 71 3.32 -7.52 -0.27
N GLU A 72 2.44 -7.22 -1.22
CA GLU A 72 2.67 -7.45 -2.65
C GLU A 72 2.69 -6.13 -3.42
N ARG A 73 3.43 -6.10 -4.53
CA ARG A 73 3.48 -4.96 -5.45
C ARG A 73 2.60 -5.25 -6.67
N ALA A 74 1.72 -4.32 -7.00
CA ALA A 74 0.88 -4.36 -8.19
C ALA A 74 1.10 -3.09 -9.03
N GLN A 75 1.03 -3.26 -10.34
CA GLN A 75 0.91 -2.14 -11.28
C GLN A 75 -0.56 -2.00 -11.66
N SER A 76 -1.09 -0.77 -11.53
CA SER A 76 -2.46 -0.44 -11.93
C SER A 76 -2.59 -0.07 -13.39
#